data_AF-A0A7V4P886-F1
#
_entry.id   AF-A0A7V4P886-F1
#
_cell.length_a   1.000
_cell.length_b   1.000
_cell.length_c   1.000
_cell.angle_alpha   90.00
_cell.angle_beta   90.00
_cell.angle_gamma   90.00
#
_symmetry.space_group_name_H-M   'P 1'
#
loop_
_entity.id
_entity.type
_entity.pdbx_description
1 polymer ?
#
loop_
_entity_poly.entity_id
_entity_poly.type
_entity_poly.pdbx_seq_one_letter_code
_entity_poly.pdbx_strand_id
1 'polypeptide(L)'
;MAARRDELNRLRSELDQRKTELAQEASRLAAEQQALARKQAELDQLQSGILGASAANQERAAELDRCEAELAEARQQHAAEAHKLQTKWDELRRLEAEIQAQSQAVHERQQQTQRQRRQLAQQFKAKRKELAAERELLQASGAGQDMQLQLRLSELQGKYDRLREELERLQLERDESAHRIAELKGQLETRQREMRDQQAAAEQALRRQQELEQERNRLQADLQRNLEEARRQAEAARADLADRSSEVQKQAAEIARLATELDRVRREAHEQIERLRIDQNGTHDAKLQSLHTLVEQLRQQLASENAAFSKERQQLEAHLRAARESAAGAASSAELARLREENQRLEALLAQAEEAARQGPAEGSQEMDDLRRRFEMAVQDVRELKTKNAELTEQLAKARQAGGEPAQQGHDWESLKQRMLAQLESDFDENDDGQRADKLTVQGAIKITDQVVAEKEHEVRELRRLLESQAQQVGEVAVGAQAVAQLLDSDELIRQERETLRQMQENLREQLRKAEVDISLERAKLARERAELDEKIRSWEAERAQMGTFDPADKSKKPGGRKWLTRLGLGENKEE
;
A
#
# COMPACT_ATOMS: atom_id res chain seq x y z
N MET A 1 69.51 2.81 41.41
CA MET A 1 68.41 2.11 42.12
C MET A 1 67.17 2.97 42.34
N ALA A 2 67.27 4.18 42.91
CA ALA A 2 66.12 5.07 43.12
C ALA A 2 65.40 5.45 41.80
N ALA A 3 66.12 5.94 40.79
CA ALA A 3 65.55 6.32 39.50
C ALA A 3 64.80 5.18 38.78
N ARG A 4 65.32 3.94 38.85
CA ARG A 4 64.62 2.74 38.34
C ARG A 4 63.33 2.44 39.07
N ARG A 5 63.27 2.72 40.37
CA ARG A 5 62.08 2.52 41.18
C ARG A 5 61.00 3.56 40.82
N ASP A 6 61.41 4.80 40.59
CA ASP A 6 60.52 5.87 40.13
C ASP A 6 59.97 5.59 38.72
N GLU A 7 60.81 5.09 37.81
CA GLU A 7 60.39 4.68 36.46
C GLU A 7 59.42 3.50 36.48
N LEU A 8 59.67 2.48 37.32
CA LEU A 8 58.73 1.37 37.52
C LEU A 8 57.40 1.83 38.12
N ASN A 9 57.42 2.77 39.06
CA ASN A 9 56.20 3.33 39.63
C ASN A 9 55.41 4.12 38.59
N ARG A 10 56.08 4.87 37.71
CA ARG A 10 55.46 5.59 36.59
C ARG A 10 54.82 4.62 35.59
N LEU A 11 55.53 3.58 35.16
CA LEU A 11 55.00 2.56 34.27
C LEU A 11 53.81 1.82 34.89
N ARG A 12 53.83 1.55 36.20
CA ARG A 12 52.66 1.02 36.91
C ARG A 12 51.48 1.98 36.86
N SER A 13 51.69 3.27 37.12
CA SER A 13 50.58 4.24 37.04
C SER A 13 50.02 4.39 35.62
N GLU A 14 50.86 4.33 34.59
CA GLU A 14 50.43 4.37 33.18
C GLU A 14 49.66 3.10 32.79
N LEU A 15 50.07 1.94 33.30
CA LEU A 15 49.37 0.67 33.07
C LEU A 15 48.01 0.63 33.79
N ASP A 16 47.95 1.15 35.02
CA ASP A 16 46.69 1.27 35.76
C ASP A 16 45.74 2.29 35.09
N GLN A 17 46.27 3.42 34.57
CA GLN A 17 45.49 4.37 33.76
C GLN A 17 44.92 3.70 32.51
N ARG A 18 45.74 2.99 31.72
CA ARG A 18 45.26 2.26 30.53
C ARG A 18 44.23 1.19 30.87
N LYS A 19 44.38 0.49 32.00
CA LYS A 19 43.36 -0.45 32.47
C LYS A 19 42.04 0.26 32.78
N THR A 20 42.09 1.44 33.39
CA THR A 20 40.87 2.22 33.65
C THR A 20 40.24 2.76 32.36
N GLU A 21 41.04 3.20 31.39
CA GLU A 21 40.55 3.64 30.08
C GLU A 21 39.88 2.49 29.31
N LEU A 22 40.53 1.32 29.24
CA LEU A 22 39.94 0.12 28.62
C LEU A 22 38.66 -0.33 29.32
N ALA A 23 38.60 -0.23 30.65
CA ALA A 23 37.39 -0.54 31.41
C ALA A 23 36.25 0.46 31.10
N GLN A 24 36.58 1.75 30.93
CA GLN A 24 35.62 2.78 30.53
C GLN A 24 35.13 2.57 29.09
N GLU A 25 36.03 2.25 28.16
CA GLU A 25 35.67 1.92 26.77
C GLU A 25 34.81 0.67 26.69
N ALA A 26 35.15 -0.39 27.43
CA ALA A 26 34.33 -1.60 27.51
C ALA A 26 32.93 -1.29 28.08
N SER A 27 32.84 -0.46 29.12
CA SER A 27 31.56 -0.03 29.69
C SER A 27 30.75 0.80 28.69
N ARG A 28 31.39 1.67 27.90
CA ARG A 28 30.75 2.47 26.85
C ARG A 28 30.21 1.58 25.72
N LEU A 29 31.02 0.63 25.24
CA LEU A 29 30.60 -0.34 24.22
C LEU A 29 29.43 -1.21 24.70
N ALA A 30 29.46 -1.65 25.95
CA ALA A 30 28.34 -2.38 26.56
C ALA A 30 27.05 -1.54 26.61
N ALA A 31 27.17 -0.25 26.94
CA ALA A 31 26.03 0.67 26.93
C ALA A 31 25.49 0.91 25.52
N GLU A 32 26.36 1.07 24.52
CA GLU A 32 25.98 1.22 23.11
C GLU A 32 25.30 -0.05 22.57
N GLN A 33 25.82 -1.25 22.91
CA GLN A 33 25.17 -2.53 22.58
C GLN A 33 23.78 -2.65 23.22
N GLN A 34 23.63 -2.26 24.49
CA GLN A 34 22.33 -2.26 25.14
C GLN A 34 21.36 -1.27 24.49
N ALA A 35 21.84 -0.10 24.06
CA ALA A 35 21.02 0.89 23.34
C ALA A 35 20.58 0.38 21.96
N LEU A 36 21.47 -0.31 21.22
CA LEU A 36 21.11 -0.95 19.95
C LEU A 36 20.08 -2.07 20.14
N ALA A 37 20.24 -2.91 21.17
CA ALA A 37 19.27 -3.95 21.49
C ALA A 37 17.88 -3.38 21.82
N ARG A 38 17.80 -2.26 22.54
CA ARG A 38 16.53 -1.54 22.79
C ARG A 38 15.90 -1.00 21.51
N LYS A 39 16.70 -0.39 20.64
CA LYS A 39 16.21 0.10 19.34
C LYS A 39 15.72 -1.05 18.44
N GLN A 40 16.38 -2.20 18.48
CA GLN A 40 15.92 -3.38 17.74
C GLN A 40 14.57 -3.86 18.27
N ALA A 41 14.40 -3.96 19.60
CA ALA A 41 13.12 -4.32 20.20
C ALA A 41 12.00 -3.31 19.87
N GLU A 42 12.29 -2.00 19.84
CA GLU A 42 11.34 -0.96 19.38
C GLU A 42 10.93 -1.19 17.92
N LEU A 43 11.88 -1.50 17.03
CA LEU A 43 11.59 -1.78 15.62
C LEU A 43 10.72 -3.03 15.46
N ASP A 44 11.02 -4.10 16.18
CA ASP A 44 10.23 -5.34 16.13
C ASP A 44 8.80 -5.11 16.65
N GLN A 45 8.65 -4.27 17.70
CA GLN A 45 7.35 -3.86 18.21
C GLN A 45 6.56 -3.01 17.20
N LEU A 46 7.21 -2.08 16.50
CA LEU A 46 6.56 -1.30 15.45
C LEU A 46 6.17 -2.17 14.25
N GLN A 47 7.03 -3.12 13.84
CA GLN A 47 6.73 -4.05 12.75
C GLN A 47 5.52 -4.94 13.07
N SER A 48 5.46 -5.52 14.27
CA SER A 48 4.29 -6.30 14.71
C SER A 48 3.01 -5.45 14.77
N GLY A 49 3.12 -4.18 15.19
CA GLY A 49 2.00 -3.23 15.17
C GLY A 49 1.49 -2.94 13.75
N ILE A 50 2.39 -2.73 12.79
CA ILE A 50 2.05 -2.52 11.37
C ILE A 50 1.38 -3.77 10.78
N LEU A 51 1.89 -4.97 11.07
CA LEU A 51 1.29 -6.23 10.61
C LEU A 51 -0.12 -6.42 11.18
N GLY A 52 -0.32 -6.13 12.48
CA GLY A 52 -1.63 -6.17 13.12
C GLY A 52 -2.62 -5.18 12.50
N ALA A 53 -2.20 -3.94 12.25
CA ALA A 53 -3.03 -2.95 11.58
C ALA A 53 -3.36 -3.34 10.12
N SER A 54 -2.41 -3.94 9.41
CA SER A 54 -2.64 -4.47 8.06
C SER A 54 -3.67 -5.60 8.05
N ALA A 55 -3.59 -6.54 9.00
CA ALA A 55 -4.55 -7.63 9.13
C ALA A 55 -5.96 -7.09 9.44
N ALA A 56 -6.09 -6.14 10.37
CA ALA A 56 -7.37 -5.50 10.68
C ALA A 56 -7.98 -4.76 9.48
N ASN A 57 -7.15 -4.13 8.64
CA ASN A 57 -7.61 -3.49 7.41
C ASN A 57 -8.06 -4.51 6.35
N GLN A 58 -7.40 -5.68 6.27
CA GLN A 58 -7.82 -6.77 5.38
C GLN A 58 -9.16 -7.36 5.81
N GLU A 59 -9.38 -7.55 7.12
CA GLU A 59 -10.67 -8.01 7.65
C GLU A 59 -11.80 -7.03 7.30
N ARG A 60 -11.58 -5.72 7.51
CA ARG A 60 -12.55 -4.68 7.15
C ARG A 60 -12.81 -4.62 5.64
N ALA A 61 -11.79 -4.83 4.81
CA ALA A 61 -11.99 -4.90 3.36
C ALA A 61 -12.87 -6.10 2.98
N ALA A 62 -12.64 -7.27 3.58
CA ALA A 62 -13.46 -8.45 3.36
C ALA A 62 -14.90 -8.27 3.86
N GLU A 63 -15.11 -7.53 4.96
CA GLU A 63 -16.45 -7.15 5.43
C GLU A 63 -17.16 -6.23 4.43
N LEU A 64 -16.47 -5.23 3.87
CA LEU A 64 -17.01 -4.36 2.83
C LEU A 64 -17.41 -5.16 1.58
N ASP A 65 -16.56 -6.09 1.13
CA ASP A 65 -16.86 -6.95 -0.03
C ASP A 65 -18.12 -7.80 0.21
N ARG A 66 -18.30 -8.33 1.44
CA ARG A 66 -19.52 -9.06 1.82
C ARG A 66 -20.75 -8.16 1.80
N CYS A 67 -20.67 -6.96 2.38
CA CYS A 67 -21.78 -6.01 2.36
C CYS A 67 -22.12 -5.55 0.93
N GLU A 68 -21.13 -5.38 0.05
CA GLU A 68 -21.36 -5.06 -1.36
C GLU A 68 -22.08 -6.19 -2.11
N ALA A 69 -21.71 -7.45 -1.83
CA ALA A 69 -22.39 -8.62 -2.38
C ALA A 69 -23.86 -8.71 -1.90
N GLU A 70 -24.11 -8.51 -0.60
CA GLU A 70 -25.47 -8.48 -0.03
C GLU A 70 -26.32 -7.35 -0.63
N LEU A 71 -25.74 -6.16 -0.83
CA LEU A 71 -26.42 -5.04 -1.48
C LEU A 71 -26.74 -5.34 -2.95
N ALA A 72 -25.83 -5.99 -3.67
CA ALA A 72 -26.05 -6.38 -5.06
C ALA A 72 -27.19 -7.41 -5.18
N GLU A 73 -27.22 -8.41 -4.30
CA GLU A 73 -28.32 -9.39 -4.23
C GLU A 73 -29.66 -8.69 -3.91
N ALA A 74 -29.69 -7.81 -2.90
CA ALA A 74 -30.89 -7.05 -2.56
C ALA A 74 -31.40 -6.21 -3.74
N ARG A 75 -30.51 -5.55 -4.49
CA ARG A 75 -30.87 -4.78 -5.69
C ARG A 75 -31.44 -5.68 -6.79
N GLN A 76 -30.89 -6.87 -6.98
CA GLN A 76 -31.41 -7.85 -7.93
C GLN A 76 -32.81 -8.33 -7.54
N GLN A 77 -33.02 -8.62 -6.24
CA GLN A 77 -34.33 -9.01 -5.71
C GLN A 77 -35.37 -7.89 -5.92
N HIS A 78 -35.01 -6.65 -5.61
CA HIS A 78 -35.84 -5.46 -5.87
C HIS A 78 -36.21 -5.29 -7.35
N ALA A 79 -35.24 -5.44 -8.25
CA ALA A 79 -35.48 -5.36 -9.69
C ALA A 79 -36.46 -6.45 -10.15
N ALA A 80 -36.31 -7.67 -9.64
CA ALA A 80 -37.21 -8.79 -9.93
C ALA A 80 -38.64 -8.54 -9.38
N GLU A 81 -38.76 -7.98 -8.18
CA GLU A 81 -40.07 -7.59 -7.60
C GLU A 81 -40.73 -6.45 -8.37
N ALA A 82 -39.96 -5.44 -8.78
CA ALA A 82 -40.44 -4.34 -9.62
C ALA A 82 -40.99 -4.86 -10.96
N HIS A 83 -40.28 -5.78 -11.60
CA HIS A 83 -40.75 -6.43 -12.83
C HIS A 83 -42.05 -7.23 -12.60
N LYS A 84 -42.15 -8.01 -11.50
CA LYS A 84 -43.38 -8.73 -11.12
C LYS A 84 -44.56 -7.78 -10.86
N LEU A 85 -44.30 -6.63 -10.25
CA LEU A 85 -45.32 -5.60 -10.03
C LEU A 85 -45.78 -4.97 -11.34
N GLN A 86 -44.85 -4.72 -12.27
CA GLN A 86 -45.16 -4.17 -13.58
C GLN A 86 -46.04 -5.12 -14.40
N THR A 87 -45.73 -6.43 -14.43
CA THR A 87 -46.57 -7.41 -15.12
C THR A 87 -47.97 -7.49 -14.51
N LYS A 88 -48.09 -7.44 -13.18
CA LYS A 88 -49.40 -7.36 -12.51
C LYS A 88 -50.18 -6.10 -12.85
N TRP A 89 -49.51 -4.95 -12.95
CA TRP A 89 -50.13 -3.69 -13.39
C TRP A 89 -50.68 -3.78 -14.81
N ASP A 90 -49.93 -4.36 -15.73
CA ASP A 90 -50.36 -4.55 -17.11
C ASP A 90 -51.54 -5.53 -17.21
N GLU A 91 -51.54 -6.61 -16.42
CA GLU A 91 -52.69 -7.51 -16.29
C GLU A 91 -53.93 -6.80 -15.76
N LEU A 92 -53.79 -5.99 -14.70
CA LEU A 92 -54.91 -5.22 -14.13
C LEU A 92 -55.47 -4.24 -15.16
N ARG A 93 -54.60 -3.56 -15.92
CA ARG A 93 -55.01 -2.65 -16.99
C ARG A 93 -55.77 -3.37 -18.10
N ARG A 94 -55.34 -4.59 -18.45
CA ARG A 94 -56.05 -5.44 -19.42
C ARG A 94 -57.43 -5.86 -18.91
N LEU A 95 -57.53 -6.30 -17.65
CA LEU A 95 -58.81 -6.67 -17.04
C LEU A 95 -59.76 -5.47 -16.92
N GLU A 96 -59.25 -4.28 -16.58
CA GLU A 96 -60.04 -3.06 -16.54
C GLU A 96 -60.60 -2.70 -17.92
N ALA A 97 -59.78 -2.79 -18.97
CA ALA A 97 -60.22 -2.59 -20.35
C ALA A 97 -61.30 -3.62 -20.77
N GLU A 98 -61.15 -4.88 -20.37
CA GLU A 98 -62.15 -5.93 -20.62
C GLU A 98 -63.48 -5.65 -19.91
N ILE A 99 -63.44 -5.26 -18.63
CA ILE A 99 -64.64 -4.86 -17.88
C ILE A 99 -65.33 -3.66 -18.53
N GLN A 100 -64.56 -2.65 -18.97
CA GLN A 100 -65.10 -1.50 -19.69
C GLN A 100 -65.79 -1.92 -21.00
N ALA A 101 -65.16 -2.78 -21.80
CA ALA A 101 -65.74 -3.31 -23.03
C ALA A 101 -67.03 -4.11 -22.76
N GLN A 102 -67.04 -4.97 -21.74
CA GLN A 102 -68.23 -5.73 -21.35
C GLN A 102 -69.36 -4.80 -20.86
N SER A 103 -69.04 -3.76 -20.11
CA SER A 103 -70.02 -2.78 -19.64
C SER A 103 -70.69 -2.01 -20.80
N GLN A 104 -69.91 -1.63 -21.81
CA GLN A 104 -70.41 -1.01 -23.04
C GLN A 104 -71.30 -1.98 -23.81
N ALA A 105 -70.88 -3.24 -23.98
CA ALA A 105 -71.68 -4.27 -24.65
C ALA A 105 -73.02 -4.53 -23.95
N VAL A 106 -73.05 -4.57 -22.61
CA VAL A 106 -74.29 -4.68 -21.83
C VAL A 106 -75.18 -3.44 -22.03
N HIS A 107 -74.59 -2.24 -22.04
CA HIS A 107 -75.33 -1.00 -22.28
C HIS A 107 -75.96 -0.97 -23.67
N GLU A 108 -75.23 -1.36 -24.71
CA GLU A 108 -75.73 -1.47 -26.08
C GLU A 108 -76.86 -2.49 -26.20
N ARG A 109 -76.69 -3.68 -25.62
CA ARG A 109 -77.76 -4.70 -25.55
C ARG A 109 -78.99 -4.15 -24.83
N GLN A 110 -78.83 -3.44 -23.72
CA GLN A 110 -79.93 -2.82 -23.01
C GLN A 110 -80.67 -1.78 -23.87
N GLN A 111 -79.94 -0.94 -24.61
CA GLN A 111 -80.53 0.01 -25.55
C GLN A 111 -81.28 -0.71 -26.68
N GLN A 112 -80.72 -1.78 -27.24
CA GLN A 112 -81.38 -2.60 -28.26
C GLN A 112 -82.67 -3.23 -27.73
N THR A 113 -82.65 -3.84 -26.55
CA THR A 113 -83.84 -4.40 -25.89
C THR A 113 -84.88 -3.31 -25.60
N GLN A 114 -84.46 -2.10 -25.20
CA GLN A 114 -85.40 -0.98 -25.03
C GLN A 114 -86.04 -0.55 -26.36
N ARG A 115 -85.28 -0.52 -27.46
CA ARG A 115 -85.81 -0.22 -28.80
C ARG A 115 -86.81 -1.30 -29.24
N GLN A 116 -86.48 -2.57 -29.05
CA GLN A 116 -87.38 -3.70 -29.33
C GLN A 116 -88.67 -3.60 -28.49
N ARG A 117 -88.57 -3.32 -27.18
CA ARG A 117 -89.75 -3.12 -26.31
C ARG A 117 -90.62 -1.96 -26.78
N ARG A 118 -90.04 -0.84 -27.22
CA ARG A 118 -90.79 0.30 -27.79
C ARG A 118 -91.50 -0.09 -29.10
N GLN A 119 -90.82 -0.81 -29.99
CA GLN A 119 -91.41 -1.31 -31.24
C GLN A 119 -92.56 -2.29 -30.98
N LEU A 120 -92.37 -3.28 -30.10
CA LEU A 120 -93.43 -4.22 -29.70
C LEU A 120 -94.60 -3.48 -29.05
N ALA A 121 -94.35 -2.51 -28.16
CA ALA A 121 -95.42 -1.70 -27.56
C ALA A 121 -96.20 -0.90 -28.61
N GLN A 122 -95.54 -0.38 -29.65
CA GLN A 122 -96.20 0.28 -30.78
C GLN A 122 -97.04 -0.71 -31.60
N GLN A 123 -96.50 -1.91 -31.90
CA GLN A 123 -97.22 -2.98 -32.59
C GLN A 123 -98.46 -3.44 -31.81
N PHE A 124 -98.35 -3.64 -30.49
CA PHE A 124 -99.49 -3.98 -29.63
C PHE A 124 -100.53 -2.87 -29.58
N LYS A 125 -100.11 -1.59 -29.53
CA LYS A 125 -101.04 -0.45 -29.62
C LYS A 125 -101.76 -0.42 -30.97
N ALA A 126 -101.06 -0.69 -32.08
CA ALA A 126 -101.66 -0.77 -33.41
C ALA A 126 -102.66 -1.93 -33.50
N LYS A 127 -102.26 -3.15 -33.14
CA LYS A 127 -103.16 -4.32 -33.10
C LYS A 127 -104.35 -4.13 -32.17
N ARG A 128 -104.19 -3.45 -31.05
CA ARG A 128 -105.32 -3.13 -30.14
C ARG A 128 -106.31 -2.18 -30.81
N LYS A 129 -105.85 -1.20 -31.61
CA LYS A 129 -106.72 -0.33 -32.42
C LYS A 129 -107.42 -1.12 -33.53
N GLU A 130 -106.70 -1.99 -34.23
CA GLU A 130 -107.27 -2.89 -35.25
C GLU A 130 -108.33 -3.81 -34.66
N LEU A 131 -108.05 -4.48 -33.55
CA LEU A 131 -109.02 -5.34 -32.86
C LEU A 131 -110.21 -4.56 -32.29
N ALA A 132 -110.02 -3.31 -31.86
CA ALA A 132 -111.12 -2.45 -31.46
C ALA A 132 -112.02 -2.12 -32.66
N ALA A 133 -111.44 -1.80 -33.81
CA ALA A 133 -112.18 -1.59 -35.06
C ALA A 133 -112.87 -2.88 -35.54
N GLU A 134 -112.21 -4.05 -35.45
CA GLU A 134 -112.85 -5.35 -35.71
C GLU A 134 -114.02 -5.61 -34.76
N ARG A 135 -113.90 -5.28 -33.47
CA ARG A 135 -114.99 -5.43 -32.50
C ARG A 135 -116.17 -4.53 -32.82
N GLU A 136 -115.94 -3.29 -33.22
CA GLU A 136 -117.01 -2.39 -33.70
C GLU A 136 -117.69 -2.96 -34.95
N LEU A 137 -116.93 -3.57 -35.86
CA LEU A 137 -117.46 -4.23 -37.06
C LEU A 137 -118.24 -5.53 -36.73
N LEU A 138 -117.75 -6.32 -35.77
CA LEU A 138 -118.33 -7.60 -35.36
C LEU A 138 -119.56 -7.43 -34.45
N GLN A 139 -119.65 -6.35 -33.66
CA GLN A 139 -120.88 -5.96 -32.96
C GLN A 139 -122.05 -5.70 -33.93
N ALA A 140 -121.78 -5.47 -35.22
CA ALA A 140 -122.81 -5.38 -36.26
C ALA A 140 -123.25 -6.73 -36.84
N SER A 141 -122.64 -7.87 -36.48
CA SER A 141 -122.88 -9.18 -37.09
C SER A 141 -123.06 -10.28 -36.03
N GLY A 142 -124.31 -10.58 -35.65
CA GLY A 142 -124.62 -11.51 -34.55
C GLY A 142 -124.39 -13.01 -34.79
N ALA A 143 -124.12 -13.71 -33.67
CA ALA A 143 -124.45 -15.09 -33.31
C ALA A 143 -123.61 -16.31 -33.79
N GLY A 144 -122.44 -16.13 -34.42
CA GLY A 144 -121.47 -17.22 -34.70
C GLY A 144 -120.11 -17.13 -33.99
N GLN A 145 -119.94 -16.12 -33.12
CA GLN A 145 -118.62 -15.57 -32.76
C GLN A 145 -118.01 -16.11 -31.46
N ASP A 146 -118.78 -16.74 -30.58
CA ASP A 146 -118.30 -17.13 -29.25
C ASP A 146 -117.19 -18.20 -29.29
N MET A 147 -117.29 -19.17 -30.20
CA MET A 147 -116.26 -20.19 -30.38
C MET A 147 -114.94 -19.59 -30.89
N GLN A 148 -115.01 -18.61 -31.79
CA GLN A 148 -113.82 -17.91 -32.30
C GLN A 148 -113.18 -17.01 -31.25
N LEU A 149 -113.99 -16.38 -30.39
CA LEU A 149 -113.49 -15.61 -29.25
C LEU A 149 -112.81 -16.52 -28.23
N GLN A 150 -113.34 -17.72 -27.98
CA GLN A 150 -112.74 -18.70 -27.07
C GLN A 150 -111.39 -19.22 -27.60
N LEU A 151 -111.27 -19.49 -28.90
CA LEU A 151 -109.99 -19.80 -29.55
C LEU A 151 -108.99 -18.64 -29.49
N ARG A 152 -109.43 -17.40 -29.74
CA ARG A 152 -108.56 -16.22 -29.62
C ARG A 152 -108.09 -15.99 -28.18
N LEU A 153 -108.92 -16.31 -27.18
CA LEU A 153 -108.54 -16.22 -25.76
C LEU A 153 -107.47 -17.24 -25.39
N SER A 154 -107.60 -18.51 -25.83
CA SER A 154 -106.58 -19.53 -25.56
C SER A 154 -105.25 -19.23 -26.26
N GLU A 155 -105.28 -18.69 -27.49
CA GLU A 155 -104.08 -18.22 -28.17
C GLU A 155 -103.40 -17.05 -27.46
N LEU A 156 -104.18 -16.09 -26.95
CA LEU A 156 -103.64 -14.95 -26.18
C LEU A 156 -103.07 -15.41 -24.84
N GLN A 157 -103.70 -16.38 -24.19
CA GLN A 157 -103.20 -16.97 -22.95
C GLN A 157 -101.87 -17.68 -23.20
N GLY A 158 -101.76 -18.51 -24.24
CA GLY A 158 -100.49 -19.15 -24.62
C GLY A 158 -99.39 -18.15 -24.99
N LYS A 159 -99.73 -17.00 -25.60
CA LYS A 159 -98.76 -15.91 -25.84
C LYS A 159 -98.32 -15.22 -24.55
N TYR A 160 -99.24 -15.04 -23.59
CA TYR A 160 -98.92 -14.46 -22.28
C TYR A 160 -97.96 -15.38 -21.50
N ASP A 161 -98.22 -16.69 -21.51
CA ASP A 161 -97.36 -17.67 -20.84
C ASP A 161 -95.96 -17.70 -21.45
N ARG A 162 -95.83 -17.70 -22.78
CA ARG A 162 -94.51 -17.59 -23.45
C ARG A 162 -93.77 -16.31 -23.10
N LEU A 163 -94.46 -15.16 -23.09
CA LEU A 163 -93.84 -13.88 -22.71
C LEU A 163 -93.42 -13.88 -21.24
N ARG A 164 -94.16 -14.56 -20.37
CA ARG A 164 -93.78 -14.73 -18.96
C ARG A 164 -92.53 -15.60 -18.83
N GLU A 165 -92.47 -16.73 -19.52
CA GLU A 165 -91.27 -17.60 -19.56
C GLU A 165 -90.05 -16.84 -20.12
N GLU A 166 -90.22 -16.04 -21.17
CA GLU A 166 -89.15 -15.18 -21.71
C GLU A 166 -88.68 -14.13 -20.68
N LEU A 167 -89.60 -13.55 -19.91
CA LEU A 167 -89.27 -12.58 -18.87
C LEU A 167 -88.51 -13.24 -17.71
N GLU A 168 -88.92 -14.44 -17.30
CA GLU A 168 -88.21 -15.25 -16.30
C GLU A 168 -86.81 -15.65 -16.79
N ARG A 169 -86.64 -16.05 -18.05
CA ARG A 169 -85.32 -16.32 -18.65
C ARG A 169 -84.42 -15.09 -18.67
N LEU A 170 -84.94 -13.92 -19.09
CA LEU A 170 -84.18 -12.67 -19.08
C LEU A 170 -83.82 -12.19 -17.66
N GLN A 171 -84.66 -12.49 -16.67
CA GLN A 171 -84.34 -12.23 -15.26
C GLN A 171 -83.19 -13.13 -14.80
N LEU A 172 -83.23 -14.42 -15.12
CA LEU A 172 -82.14 -15.35 -14.81
C LEU A 172 -80.82 -14.91 -15.45
N GLU A 173 -80.82 -14.56 -16.74
CA GLU A 173 -79.63 -14.04 -17.44
C GLU A 173 -79.09 -12.74 -16.80
N ARG A 174 -80.00 -11.87 -16.34
CA ARG A 174 -79.61 -10.64 -15.61
C ARG A 174 -78.96 -10.99 -14.28
N ASP A 175 -79.52 -11.91 -13.51
CA ASP A 175 -79.00 -12.29 -12.20
C ASP A 175 -77.65 -13.02 -12.33
N GLU A 176 -77.48 -13.88 -13.34
CA GLU A 176 -76.20 -14.50 -13.68
C GLU A 176 -75.14 -13.44 -14.06
N SER A 177 -75.51 -12.44 -14.86
CA SER A 177 -74.60 -11.34 -15.21
C SER A 177 -74.23 -10.49 -13.99
N ALA A 178 -75.19 -10.25 -13.08
CA ALA A 178 -74.95 -9.52 -11.83
C ALA A 178 -74.03 -10.29 -10.89
N HIS A 179 -74.17 -11.63 -10.82
CA HIS A 179 -73.28 -12.49 -10.04
C HIS A 179 -71.85 -12.47 -10.60
N ARG A 180 -71.68 -12.60 -11.92
CA ARG A 180 -70.35 -12.47 -12.58
C ARG A 180 -69.70 -11.11 -12.32
N ILE A 181 -70.47 -10.02 -12.37
CA ILE A 181 -69.94 -8.68 -12.05
C ILE A 181 -69.51 -8.60 -10.58
N ALA A 182 -70.26 -9.20 -9.65
CA ALA A 182 -69.90 -9.22 -8.23
C ALA A 182 -68.61 -10.05 -7.98
N GLU A 183 -68.46 -11.19 -8.66
CA GLU A 183 -67.26 -12.03 -8.58
C GLU A 183 -66.03 -11.30 -9.11
N LEU A 184 -66.13 -10.67 -10.29
CA LEU A 184 -65.03 -9.87 -10.87
C LEU A 184 -64.65 -8.68 -9.98
N LYS A 185 -65.62 -8.03 -9.33
CA LYS A 185 -65.35 -6.97 -8.34
C LYS A 185 -64.59 -7.51 -7.14
N GLY A 186 -64.97 -8.67 -6.62
CA GLY A 186 -64.26 -9.34 -5.53
C GLY A 186 -62.81 -9.66 -5.90
N GLN A 187 -62.57 -10.18 -7.10
CA GLN A 187 -61.22 -10.46 -7.62
C GLN A 187 -60.39 -9.18 -7.81
N LEU A 188 -61.02 -8.08 -8.22
CA LEU A 188 -60.35 -6.78 -8.37
C LEU A 188 -59.96 -6.22 -7.00
N GLU A 189 -60.83 -6.34 -5.99
CA GLU A 189 -60.51 -5.93 -4.61
C GLU A 189 -59.37 -6.76 -3.99
N THR A 190 -59.33 -8.08 -4.21
CA THR A 190 -58.23 -8.91 -3.72
C THR A 190 -56.91 -8.55 -4.39
N ARG A 191 -56.89 -8.38 -5.72
CA ARG A 191 -55.69 -7.92 -6.42
C ARG A 191 -55.25 -6.52 -5.98
N GLN A 192 -56.18 -5.61 -5.69
CA GLN A 192 -55.83 -4.29 -5.15
C GLN A 192 -55.19 -4.37 -3.75
N ARG A 193 -55.64 -5.29 -2.89
CA ARG A 193 -54.99 -5.53 -1.59
C ARG A 193 -53.59 -6.10 -1.76
N GLU A 194 -53.43 -7.12 -2.60
CA GLU A 194 -52.11 -7.68 -2.92
C GLU A 194 -51.14 -6.62 -3.45
N MET A 195 -51.60 -5.70 -4.32
CA MET A 195 -50.76 -4.61 -4.82
C MET A 195 -50.34 -3.64 -3.72
N ARG A 196 -51.23 -3.31 -2.77
CA ARG A 196 -50.87 -2.47 -1.61
C ARG A 196 -49.88 -3.17 -0.68
N ASP A 197 -50.06 -4.46 -0.43
CA ASP A 197 -49.14 -5.24 0.40
C ASP A 197 -47.75 -5.34 -0.25
N GLN A 198 -47.70 -5.54 -1.57
CA GLN A 198 -46.45 -5.53 -2.33
C GLN A 198 -45.80 -4.14 -2.39
N GLN A 199 -46.59 -3.06 -2.50
CA GLN A 199 -46.07 -1.69 -2.38
C GLN A 199 -45.45 -1.44 -1.00
N ALA A 200 -46.13 -1.85 0.07
CA ALA A 200 -45.61 -1.74 1.43
C ALA A 200 -44.32 -2.57 1.62
N ALA A 201 -44.24 -3.77 1.04
CA ALA A 201 -43.03 -4.59 1.05
C ALA A 201 -41.87 -3.90 0.31
N ALA A 202 -42.11 -3.35 -0.87
CA ALA A 202 -41.11 -2.61 -1.64
C ALA A 202 -40.61 -1.37 -0.89
N GLU A 203 -41.51 -0.61 -0.24
CA GLU A 203 -41.13 0.53 0.61
C GLU A 203 -40.26 0.11 1.81
N GLN A 204 -40.59 -1.00 2.47
CA GLN A 204 -39.78 -1.53 3.57
C GLN A 204 -38.39 -1.96 3.08
N ALA A 205 -38.32 -2.64 1.94
CA ALA A 205 -37.06 -3.10 1.39
C ALA A 205 -36.20 -1.93 0.85
N LEU A 206 -36.81 -0.83 0.38
CA LEU A 206 -36.09 0.42 0.06
C LEU A 206 -35.51 1.08 1.32
N ARG A 207 -36.25 1.10 2.43
CA ARG A 207 -35.74 1.59 3.73
C ARG A 207 -34.53 0.79 4.20
N ARG A 208 -34.60 -0.55 4.12
CA ARG A 208 -33.46 -1.42 4.43
C ARG A 208 -32.24 -1.12 3.55
N GLN A 209 -32.45 -0.89 2.25
CA GLN A 209 -31.35 -0.50 1.36
C GLN A 209 -30.72 0.84 1.78
N GLN A 210 -31.54 1.82 2.16
CA GLN A 210 -31.04 3.10 2.66
C GLN A 210 -30.26 2.96 3.99
N GLU A 211 -30.72 2.10 4.90
CA GLU A 211 -30.00 1.79 6.15
C GLU A 211 -28.64 1.16 5.86
N LEU A 212 -28.58 0.15 4.98
CA LEU A 212 -27.31 -0.48 4.56
C LEU A 212 -26.39 0.51 3.83
N GLU A 213 -26.92 1.38 2.98
CA GLU A 213 -26.12 2.43 2.32
C GLU A 213 -25.57 3.43 3.34
N GLN A 214 -26.31 3.77 4.39
CA GLN A 214 -25.81 4.60 5.49
C GLN A 214 -24.73 3.89 6.30
N GLU A 215 -24.90 2.60 6.61
CA GLU A 215 -23.89 1.80 7.31
C GLU A 215 -22.60 1.69 6.48
N ARG A 216 -22.70 1.41 5.18
CA ARG A 216 -21.56 1.41 4.26
C ARG A 216 -20.84 2.76 4.27
N ASN A 217 -21.57 3.86 4.19
CA ASN A 217 -20.97 5.20 4.22
C ASN A 217 -20.30 5.51 5.57
N ARG A 218 -20.86 5.03 6.69
CA ARG A 218 -20.23 5.13 8.02
C ARG A 218 -18.93 4.33 8.09
N LEU A 219 -18.94 3.06 7.69
CA LEU A 219 -17.76 2.20 7.65
C LEU A 219 -16.67 2.77 6.72
N GLN A 220 -17.06 3.33 5.58
CA GLN A 220 -16.14 4.00 4.66
C GLN A 220 -15.49 5.24 5.30
N ALA A 221 -16.27 6.06 6.03
CA ALA A 221 -15.73 7.21 6.75
C ALA A 221 -14.78 6.79 7.88
N ASP A 222 -15.12 5.75 8.64
CA ASP A 222 -14.27 5.20 9.69
C ASP A 222 -12.97 4.60 9.11
N LEU A 223 -13.03 3.91 7.98
CA LEU A 223 -11.85 3.41 7.27
C LEU A 223 -10.95 4.57 6.82
N GLN A 224 -11.51 5.62 6.23
CA GLN A 224 -10.76 6.83 5.84
C GLN A 224 -10.09 7.49 7.04
N ARG A 225 -10.81 7.65 8.15
CA ARG A 225 -10.26 8.21 9.38
C ARG A 225 -9.11 7.37 9.93
N ASN A 226 -9.24 6.05 9.95
CA ASN A 226 -8.17 5.15 10.40
C ASN A 226 -6.94 5.21 9.48
N LEU A 227 -7.14 5.34 8.16
CA LEU A 227 -6.03 5.53 7.21
C LEU A 227 -5.33 6.87 7.41
N GLU A 228 -6.07 7.95 7.71
CA GLU A 228 -5.48 9.25 8.04
C GLU A 228 -4.72 9.23 9.37
N GLU A 229 -5.28 8.58 10.40
CA GLU A 229 -4.60 8.40 11.69
C GLU A 229 -3.31 7.58 11.54
N ALA A 230 -3.34 6.47 10.78
CA ALA A 230 -2.15 5.69 10.47
C ALA A 230 -1.10 6.48 9.67
N ARG A 231 -1.53 7.32 8.71
CA ARG A 231 -0.64 8.22 7.97
C ARG A 231 0.02 9.24 8.90
N ARG A 232 -0.74 9.87 9.79
CA ARG A 232 -0.21 10.81 10.80
C ARG A 232 0.81 10.14 11.73
N GLN A 233 0.54 8.92 12.17
CA GLN A 233 1.48 8.15 12.99
C GLN A 233 2.76 7.82 12.22
N ALA A 234 2.66 7.43 10.95
CA ALA A 234 3.82 7.17 10.11
C ALA A 234 4.65 8.44 9.83
N GLU A 235 3.99 9.58 9.62
CA GLU A 235 4.66 10.88 9.46
C GLU A 235 5.37 11.32 10.75
N ALA A 236 4.73 11.15 11.91
CA ALA A 236 5.36 11.41 13.21
C ALA A 236 6.60 10.52 13.44
N ALA A 237 6.49 9.21 13.19
CA ALA A 237 7.62 8.30 13.30
C ALA A 237 8.77 8.64 12.34
N ARG A 238 8.45 9.13 11.12
CA ARG A 238 9.47 9.61 10.17
C ARG A 238 10.16 10.89 10.66
N ALA A 239 9.41 11.82 11.27
CA ALA A 239 9.99 13.02 11.86
C ALA A 239 10.93 12.67 13.03
N ASP A 240 10.50 11.79 13.93
CA ASP A 240 11.34 11.30 15.05
C ASP A 240 12.62 10.61 14.55
N LEU A 241 12.53 9.81 13.49
CA LEU A 241 13.71 9.19 12.87
C LEU A 241 14.63 10.23 12.22
N ALA A 242 14.08 11.27 11.59
CA ALA A 242 14.86 12.36 11.01
C ALA A 242 15.60 13.14 12.10
N ASP A 243 14.94 13.45 13.22
CA ASP A 243 15.56 14.11 14.37
C ASP A 243 16.68 13.26 14.97
N ARG A 244 16.43 11.97 15.23
CA ARG A 244 17.45 11.01 15.70
C ARG A 244 18.62 10.90 14.72
N SER A 245 18.36 10.91 13.41
CA SER A 245 19.42 10.88 12.39
C SER A 245 20.27 12.15 12.42
N SER A 246 19.66 13.31 12.65
CA SER A 246 20.36 14.59 12.80
C SER A 246 21.23 14.61 14.05
N GLU A 247 20.77 14.02 15.15
CA GLU A 247 21.56 13.87 16.39
C GLU A 247 22.76 12.96 16.18
N VAL A 248 22.58 11.82 15.52
CA VAL A 248 23.68 10.91 15.17
C VAL A 248 24.69 11.59 14.26
N GLN A 249 24.24 12.39 13.29
CA GLN A 249 25.14 13.19 12.44
C GLN A 249 25.93 14.24 13.25
N LYS A 250 25.29 14.92 14.21
CA LYS A 250 25.97 15.86 15.12
C LYS A 250 27.03 15.14 15.97
N GLN A 251 26.69 13.99 16.55
CA GLN A 251 27.62 13.16 17.32
C GLN A 251 28.80 12.67 16.46
N ALA A 252 28.53 12.24 15.22
CA ALA A 252 29.58 11.83 14.28
C ALA A 252 30.52 12.99 13.93
N ALA A 253 29.98 14.20 13.73
CA ALA A 253 30.79 15.41 13.50
C ALA A 253 31.64 15.79 14.72
N GLU A 254 31.11 15.63 15.93
CA GLU A 254 31.87 15.85 17.18
C GLU A 254 32.98 14.83 17.37
N ILE A 255 32.72 13.54 17.11
CA ILE A 255 33.74 12.48 17.12
C ILE A 255 34.84 12.79 16.10
N ALA A 256 34.47 13.20 14.88
CA ALA A 256 35.45 13.58 13.85
C ALA A 256 36.31 14.77 14.30
N ARG A 257 35.72 15.78 14.94
CA ARG A 257 36.46 16.92 15.52
C ARG A 257 37.43 16.46 16.60
N LEU A 258 36.98 15.66 17.57
CA LEU A 258 37.84 15.12 18.63
C LEU A 258 38.98 14.27 18.07
N ALA A 259 38.72 13.48 17.02
CA ALA A 259 39.76 12.72 16.32
C ALA A 259 40.83 13.64 15.70
N THR A 260 40.42 14.75 15.07
CA THR A 260 41.38 15.72 14.53
C THR A 260 42.18 16.44 15.62
N GLU A 261 41.57 16.72 16.78
CA GLU A 261 42.25 17.29 17.94
C GLU A 261 43.27 16.29 18.54
N LEU A 262 42.91 15.01 18.65
CA LEU A 262 43.83 13.94 19.07
C LEU A 262 45.01 13.80 18.10
N ASP A 263 44.78 13.83 16.79
CA ASP A 263 45.86 13.76 15.81
C ASP A 263 46.78 14.97 15.88
N ARG A 264 46.23 16.16 16.15
CA ARG A 264 47.03 17.37 16.39
C ARG A 264 47.90 17.20 17.64
N VAL A 265 47.34 16.77 18.76
CA VAL A 265 48.09 16.54 20.00
C VAL A 265 49.16 15.47 19.79
N ARG A 266 48.87 14.39 19.06
CA ARG A 266 49.86 13.36 18.69
C ARG A 266 51.02 13.94 17.87
N ARG A 267 50.75 14.82 16.90
CA ARG A 267 51.80 15.51 16.13
C ARG A 267 52.62 16.44 16.99
N GLU A 268 51.99 17.27 17.82
CA GLU A 268 52.68 18.18 18.76
C GLU A 268 53.56 17.39 19.74
N ALA A 269 53.08 16.28 20.28
CA ALA A 269 53.85 15.39 21.14
C ALA A 269 55.03 14.74 20.38
N HIS A 270 54.82 14.31 19.13
CA HIS A 270 55.89 13.75 18.30
C HIS A 270 56.97 14.80 17.99
N GLU A 271 56.57 16.04 17.66
CA GLU A 271 57.49 17.16 17.46
C GLU A 271 58.28 17.49 18.74
N GLN A 272 57.65 17.43 19.93
CA GLN A 272 58.34 17.60 21.20
C GLN A 272 59.37 16.50 21.44
N ILE A 273 59.02 15.24 21.15
CA ILE A 273 59.96 14.10 21.25
C ILE A 273 61.15 14.31 20.31
N GLU A 274 60.91 14.71 19.06
CA GLU A 274 61.99 14.97 18.09
C GLU A 274 62.86 16.16 18.50
N ARG A 275 62.28 17.25 19.04
CA ARG A 275 63.06 18.35 19.62
C ARG A 275 63.96 17.88 20.76
N LEU A 276 63.40 17.12 21.71
CA LEU A 276 64.17 16.55 22.82
C LEU A 276 65.28 15.61 22.33
N ARG A 277 65.03 14.82 21.27
CA ARG A 277 66.06 13.98 20.64
C ARG A 277 67.17 14.79 20.00
N ILE A 278 66.84 15.85 19.27
CA ILE A 278 67.83 16.75 18.66
C ILE A 278 68.66 17.43 19.75
N ASP A 279 68.03 17.95 20.80
CA ASP A 279 68.72 18.57 21.93
C ASP A 279 69.63 17.56 22.65
N GLN A 280 69.14 16.35 22.93
CA GLN A 280 69.94 15.28 23.51
C GLN A 280 71.14 14.94 22.62
N ASN A 281 70.91 14.67 21.33
CA ASN A 281 71.98 14.37 20.38
C ASN A 281 72.99 15.53 20.30
N GLY A 282 72.54 16.78 20.27
CA GLY A 282 73.42 17.96 20.30
C GLY A 282 74.25 18.04 21.57
N THR A 283 73.66 17.77 22.75
CA THR A 283 74.44 17.71 24.01
C THR A 283 75.40 16.52 24.05
N HIS A 284 75.03 15.37 23.48
CA HIS A 284 75.90 14.21 23.35
C HIS A 284 77.07 14.49 22.40
N ASP A 285 76.81 15.10 21.24
CA ASP A 285 77.84 15.51 20.29
C ASP A 285 78.80 16.55 20.88
N ALA A 286 78.28 17.53 21.62
CA ALA A 286 79.12 18.50 22.33
C ALA A 286 80.00 17.84 23.40
N LYS A 287 79.47 16.84 24.14
CA LYS A 287 80.25 16.03 25.09
C LYS A 287 81.28 15.14 24.38
N LEU A 288 80.93 14.55 23.24
CA LEU A 288 81.85 13.75 22.44
C LEU A 288 82.98 14.62 21.88
N GLN A 289 82.66 15.82 21.40
CA GLN A 289 83.65 16.81 20.96
C GLN A 289 84.55 17.25 22.11
N SER A 290 84.00 17.54 23.30
CA SER A 290 84.82 17.93 24.45
C SER A 290 85.74 16.78 24.90
N LEU A 291 85.24 15.54 24.96
CA LEU A 291 86.05 14.36 25.22
C LEU A 291 87.12 14.16 24.13
N HIS A 292 86.79 14.39 22.86
CA HIS A 292 87.76 14.29 21.77
C HIS A 292 88.88 15.32 21.93
N THR A 293 88.54 16.58 22.22
CA THR A 293 89.55 17.62 22.48
C THR A 293 90.41 17.31 23.70
N LEU A 294 89.84 16.71 24.76
CA LEU A 294 90.58 16.26 25.93
C LEU A 294 91.56 15.14 25.57
N VAL A 295 91.11 14.14 24.79
CA VAL A 295 91.98 13.05 24.31
C VAL A 295 93.11 13.60 23.44
N GLU A 296 92.84 14.60 22.61
CA GLU A 296 93.83 15.22 21.75
C GLU A 296 94.84 16.07 22.53
N GLN A 297 94.38 16.79 23.56
CA GLN A 297 95.23 17.46 24.54
C GLN A 297 96.12 16.46 25.29
N LEU A 298 95.54 15.35 25.77
CA LEU A 298 96.30 14.29 26.43
C LEU A 298 97.33 13.67 25.46
N ARG A 299 96.99 13.44 24.20
CA ARG A 299 97.94 12.97 23.17
C ARG A 299 99.06 13.98 22.92
N GLN A 300 98.77 15.27 22.87
CA GLN A 300 99.77 16.32 22.73
C GLN A 300 100.67 16.42 23.96
N GLN A 301 100.11 16.32 25.16
CA GLN A 301 100.87 16.25 26.42
C GLN A 301 101.80 15.03 26.39
N LEU A 302 101.28 13.84 26.09
CA LEU A 302 102.06 12.61 26.02
C LEU A 302 103.14 12.68 24.93
N ALA A 303 102.86 13.31 23.78
CA ALA A 303 103.86 13.55 22.75
C ALA A 303 104.94 14.56 23.21
N SER A 304 104.56 15.60 23.94
CA SER A 304 105.49 16.58 24.51
C SER A 304 106.37 15.98 25.61
N GLU A 305 105.78 15.15 26.48
CA GLU A 305 106.49 14.39 27.51
C GLU A 305 107.42 13.37 26.85
N ASN A 306 106.96 12.61 25.86
CA ASN A 306 107.80 11.70 25.09
C ASN A 306 108.95 12.43 24.37
N ALA A 307 108.71 13.63 23.84
CA ALA A 307 109.77 14.45 23.24
C ALA A 307 110.74 14.97 24.30
N ALA A 308 110.26 15.35 25.49
CA ALA A 308 111.09 15.74 26.62
C ALA A 308 111.93 14.55 27.12
N PHE A 309 111.31 13.39 27.36
CA PHE A 309 111.99 12.14 27.69
C PHE A 309 112.97 11.71 26.60
N SER A 310 112.64 11.89 25.32
CA SER A 310 113.57 11.58 24.24
C SER A 310 114.77 12.53 24.24
N LYS A 311 114.57 13.83 24.49
CA LYS A 311 115.67 14.79 24.66
C LYS A 311 116.50 14.48 25.90
N GLU A 312 115.86 14.19 27.03
CA GLU A 312 116.52 13.80 28.26
C GLU A 312 117.29 12.49 28.09
N ARG A 313 116.73 11.51 27.37
CA ARG A 313 117.40 10.28 26.99
C ARG A 313 118.55 10.52 26.02
N GLN A 314 118.43 11.42 25.05
CA GLN A 314 119.54 11.82 24.18
C GLN A 314 120.64 12.55 24.95
N GLN A 315 120.27 13.41 25.92
CA GLN A 315 121.20 14.05 26.84
C GLN A 315 121.88 13.02 27.73
N LEU A 316 121.15 12.07 28.30
CA LEU A 316 121.68 10.96 29.09
C LEU A 316 122.52 10.03 28.23
N GLU A 317 122.15 9.73 26.99
CA GLU A 317 122.96 8.93 26.05
C GLU A 317 124.22 9.70 25.61
N ALA A 318 124.16 11.03 25.48
CA ALA A 318 125.32 11.87 25.26
C ALA A 318 126.21 11.94 26.52
N HIS A 319 125.62 12.01 27.71
CA HIS A 319 126.31 11.91 29.00
C HIS A 319 126.89 10.52 29.22
N LEU A 320 126.23 9.45 28.75
CA LEU A 320 126.70 8.06 28.81
C LEU A 320 127.72 7.78 27.71
N ARG A 321 127.68 8.44 26.54
CA ARG A 321 128.77 8.44 25.57
C ARG A 321 129.96 9.21 26.10
N ALA A 322 129.77 10.39 26.68
CA ALA A 322 130.81 11.15 27.35
C ALA A 322 131.37 10.40 28.57
N ALA A 323 130.53 9.69 29.33
CA ALA A 323 130.94 8.84 30.44
C ALA A 323 131.58 7.53 29.95
N ARG A 324 131.18 6.96 28.80
CA ARG A 324 131.86 5.81 28.18
C ARG A 324 133.21 6.20 27.57
N GLU A 325 133.34 7.43 27.10
CA GLU A 325 134.60 8.02 26.63
C GLU A 325 135.47 8.48 27.82
N SER A 326 134.89 8.73 29.00
CA SER A 326 135.56 9.14 30.24
C SER A 326 135.77 8.02 31.27
N ALA A 327 135.16 6.84 31.11
CA ALA A 327 135.20 5.75 32.07
C ALA A 327 135.52 4.42 31.38
N ALA A 328 136.67 4.38 30.73
CA ALA A 328 137.47 3.17 30.67
C ALA A 328 138.04 2.92 32.08
N GLY A 329 137.29 2.22 32.93
CA GLY A 329 137.81 1.85 34.25
C GLY A 329 136.74 1.54 35.28
N ALA A 330 136.42 0.25 35.38
CA ALA A 330 136.07 -0.47 36.61
C ALA A 330 135.18 0.26 37.64
N ALA A 331 133.89 -0.11 37.69
CA ALA A 331 133.27 -0.63 38.90
C ALA A 331 131.78 -0.92 38.67
N SER A 332 131.34 -2.06 39.22
CA SER A 332 130.11 -2.20 40.02
C SER A 332 129.27 -3.42 39.61
N SER A 333 129.78 -4.58 40.05
CA SER A 333 128.98 -5.80 40.24
C SER A 333 127.90 -5.65 41.34
N ALA A 334 127.80 -4.48 42.00
CA ALA A 334 126.83 -4.20 43.07
C ALA A 334 125.53 -3.55 42.54
N GLU A 335 125.59 -2.80 41.43
CA GLU A 335 124.38 -2.24 40.78
C GLU A 335 123.52 -3.32 40.13
N LEU A 336 124.12 -4.40 39.63
CA LEU A 336 123.39 -5.57 39.12
C LEU A 336 122.67 -6.39 40.21
N ALA A 337 122.97 -6.18 41.49
CA ALA A 337 122.21 -6.78 42.58
C ALA A 337 121.02 -5.89 42.99
N ARG A 338 121.22 -4.57 43.09
CA ARG A 338 120.13 -3.61 43.33
C ARG A 338 119.10 -3.59 42.20
N LEU A 339 119.53 -3.66 40.94
CA LEU A 339 118.61 -3.73 39.80
C LEU A 339 117.85 -5.07 39.72
N ARG A 340 118.31 -6.12 40.40
CA ARG A 340 117.54 -7.38 40.54
C ARG A 340 116.52 -7.31 41.66
N GLU A 341 116.82 -6.66 42.78
CA GLU A 341 115.84 -6.37 43.83
C GLU A 341 114.77 -5.36 43.37
N GLU A 342 115.16 -4.39 42.55
CA GLU A 342 114.27 -3.38 42.00
C GLU A 342 113.39 -3.97 40.88
N ASN A 343 113.91 -4.89 40.06
CA ASN A 343 113.07 -5.70 39.16
C ASN A 343 112.11 -6.62 39.92
N GLN A 344 112.52 -7.25 41.02
CA GLN A 344 111.60 -8.05 41.84
C GLN A 344 110.52 -7.19 42.51
N ARG A 345 110.83 -5.95 42.91
CA ARG A 345 109.83 -4.99 43.40
C ARG A 345 108.88 -4.52 42.30
N LEU A 346 109.38 -4.31 41.08
CA LEU A 346 108.56 -3.94 39.93
C LEU A 346 107.70 -5.11 39.44
N GLU A 347 108.19 -6.35 39.50
CA GLU A 347 107.40 -7.55 39.26
C GLU A 347 106.32 -7.73 40.34
N ALA A 348 106.61 -7.42 41.60
CA ALA A 348 105.60 -7.43 42.67
C ALA A 348 104.55 -6.30 42.53
N LEU A 349 104.94 -5.12 42.04
CA LEU A 349 104.03 -4.01 41.76
C LEU A 349 103.21 -4.24 40.48
N LEU A 350 103.78 -4.90 39.47
CA LEU A 350 103.06 -5.37 38.28
C LEU A 350 102.08 -6.47 38.63
N ALA A 351 102.44 -7.41 39.51
CA ALA A 351 101.51 -8.39 40.04
C ALA A 351 100.37 -7.72 40.82
N GLN A 352 100.65 -6.71 41.66
CA GLN A 352 99.61 -5.93 42.34
C GLN A 352 98.76 -5.07 41.39
N ALA A 353 99.31 -4.57 40.29
CA ALA A 353 98.58 -3.82 39.28
C ALA A 353 97.73 -4.72 38.38
N GLU A 354 98.18 -5.93 38.06
CA GLU A 354 97.39 -6.95 37.35
C GLU A 354 96.27 -7.52 38.24
N GLU A 355 96.51 -7.63 39.55
CA GLU A 355 95.50 -8.03 40.52
C GLU A 355 94.48 -6.90 40.76
N ALA A 356 94.90 -5.63 40.71
CA ALA A 356 94.00 -4.47 40.71
C ALA A 356 93.22 -4.30 39.40
N ALA A 357 93.79 -4.68 38.25
CA ALA A 357 93.09 -4.70 36.96
C ALA A 357 92.08 -5.85 36.85
N ARG A 358 92.34 -6.99 37.49
CA ARG A 358 91.33 -8.05 37.71
C ARG A 358 90.21 -7.62 38.68
N GLN A 359 90.45 -6.60 39.51
CA GLN A 359 89.48 -6.01 40.44
C GLN A 359 88.85 -4.70 39.93
N GLY A 360 89.05 -4.35 38.64
CA GLY A 360 88.34 -3.26 37.98
C GLY A 360 86.81 -3.45 38.05
N PRO A 361 86.02 -2.37 38.15
CA PRO A 361 84.68 -2.40 38.71
C PRO A 361 83.75 -3.29 37.90
N ALA A 362 83.08 -4.21 38.59
CA ALA A 362 82.00 -5.06 38.09
C ALA A 362 80.73 -4.29 37.67
N GLU A 363 80.85 -3.04 37.22
CA GLU A 363 79.75 -2.24 36.65
C GLU A 363 79.41 -2.67 35.22
N GLY A 364 80.38 -3.22 34.48
CA GLY A 364 80.11 -3.90 33.20
C GLY A 364 79.37 -5.24 33.34
N SER A 365 79.40 -5.87 34.53
CA SER A 365 78.64 -7.10 34.78
C SER A 365 77.15 -6.80 34.93
N GLN A 366 76.77 -5.73 35.63
CA GLN A 366 75.37 -5.36 35.77
C GLN A 366 74.76 -4.89 34.46
N GLU A 367 75.50 -4.12 33.64
CA GLU A 367 75.02 -3.75 32.32
C GLU A 367 74.94 -4.95 31.37
N MET A 368 75.89 -5.89 31.43
CA MET A 368 75.80 -7.14 30.67
C MET A 368 74.69 -8.06 31.18
N ASP A 369 74.45 -8.13 32.48
CA ASP A 369 73.38 -8.94 33.07
C ASP A 369 72.00 -8.31 32.80
N ASP A 370 71.91 -6.98 32.78
CA ASP A 370 70.69 -6.25 32.38
C ASP A 370 70.44 -6.37 30.87
N LEU A 371 71.48 -6.33 30.04
CA LEU A 371 71.36 -6.62 28.61
C LEU A 371 70.96 -8.08 28.38
N ARG A 372 71.54 -9.04 29.12
CA ARG A 372 71.14 -10.45 29.09
C ARG A 372 69.69 -10.64 29.50
N ARG A 373 69.23 -9.99 30.59
CA ARG A 373 67.83 -10.02 31.02
C ARG A 373 66.88 -9.39 30.00
N ARG A 374 67.24 -8.25 29.40
CA ARG A 374 66.44 -7.61 28.36
C ARG A 374 66.37 -8.48 27.10
N PHE A 375 67.47 -9.13 26.75
CA PHE A 375 67.51 -10.08 25.63
C PHE A 375 66.67 -11.32 25.91
N GLU A 376 66.74 -11.86 27.13
CA GLU A 376 65.94 -13.02 27.56
C GLU A 376 64.44 -12.70 27.59
N MET A 377 64.06 -11.52 28.05
CA MET A 377 62.68 -11.02 28.03
C MET A 377 62.19 -10.80 26.59
N ALA A 378 62.99 -10.19 25.72
CA ALA A 378 62.65 -10.02 24.30
C ALA A 378 62.53 -11.37 23.58
N VAL A 379 63.35 -12.37 23.93
CA VAL A 379 63.25 -13.73 23.40
C VAL A 379 61.99 -14.44 23.91
N GLN A 380 61.61 -14.24 25.18
CA GLN A 380 60.33 -14.70 25.72
C GLN A 380 59.15 -14.03 25.00
N ASP A 381 59.16 -12.71 24.81
CA ASP A 381 58.13 -11.98 24.08
C ASP A 381 58.01 -12.48 22.64
N VAL A 382 59.12 -12.75 21.96
CA VAL A 382 59.08 -13.33 20.60
C VAL A 382 58.53 -14.76 20.61
N ARG A 383 58.79 -15.56 21.65
CA ARG A 383 58.17 -16.89 21.80
C ARG A 383 56.66 -16.78 22.06
N GLU A 384 56.24 -15.89 22.96
CA GLU A 384 54.82 -15.63 23.24
C GLU A 384 54.09 -15.05 22.04
N LEU A 385 54.72 -14.16 21.28
CA LEU A 385 54.17 -13.63 20.05
C LEU A 385 54.07 -14.71 18.99
N LYS A 386 55.03 -15.64 18.91
CA LYS A 386 54.94 -16.80 18.00
C LYS A 386 53.85 -17.79 18.44
N THR A 387 53.67 -18.06 19.73
CA THR A 387 52.57 -18.91 20.21
C THR A 387 51.23 -18.23 19.97
N LYS A 388 51.10 -16.93 20.25
CA LYS A 388 49.90 -16.14 19.92
C LYS A 388 49.65 -16.06 18.42
N ASN A 389 50.68 -15.91 17.59
CA ASN A 389 50.51 -15.98 16.14
C ASN A 389 50.04 -17.36 15.70
N ALA A 390 50.61 -18.43 16.27
CA ALA A 390 50.17 -19.80 16.00
C ALA A 390 48.72 -20.02 16.42
N GLU A 391 48.33 -19.61 17.62
CA GLU A 391 46.95 -19.65 18.13
C GLU A 391 46.00 -18.80 17.29
N LEU A 392 46.39 -17.60 16.88
CA LEU A 392 45.57 -16.76 16.00
C LEU A 392 45.47 -17.36 14.59
N THR A 393 46.53 -17.96 14.05
CA THR A 393 46.45 -18.68 12.77
C THR A 393 45.60 -19.94 12.88
N GLU A 394 45.62 -20.62 14.02
CA GLU A 394 44.76 -21.77 14.30
C GLU A 394 43.31 -21.33 14.50
N GLN A 395 43.06 -20.23 15.20
CA GLN A 395 41.74 -19.61 15.33
C GLN A 395 41.23 -19.10 13.98
N LEU A 396 42.08 -18.54 13.12
CA LEU A 396 41.70 -18.14 11.76
C LEU A 396 41.47 -19.35 10.85
N ALA A 397 42.24 -20.43 10.99
CA ALA A 397 41.99 -21.69 10.28
C ALA A 397 40.70 -22.35 10.76
N LYS A 398 40.45 -22.35 12.07
CA LYS A 398 39.24 -22.86 12.72
C LYS A 398 38.03 -21.99 12.41
N ALA A 399 38.19 -20.67 12.32
CA ALA A 399 37.17 -19.72 11.89
C ALA A 399 36.93 -19.76 10.38
N ARG A 400 37.91 -20.14 9.55
CA ARG A 400 37.71 -20.46 8.13
C ARG A 400 37.06 -21.84 7.92
N GLN A 401 37.28 -22.78 8.83
CA GLN A 401 36.56 -24.05 8.85
C GLN A 401 35.14 -23.92 9.43
N ALA A 402 34.92 -23.01 10.39
CA ALA A 402 33.62 -22.72 10.99
C ALA A 402 32.80 -21.72 10.17
N GLY A 403 33.45 -20.73 9.56
CA GLY A 403 32.92 -19.76 8.61
C GLY A 403 33.49 -20.03 7.23
N GLY A 404 32.78 -20.85 6.46
CA GLY A 404 33.18 -21.26 5.11
C GLY A 404 33.41 -20.07 4.18
N GLU A 405 34.36 -20.24 3.26
CA GLU A 405 34.60 -19.33 2.14
C GLU A 405 33.31 -19.02 1.36
N PRO A 406 33.19 -17.82 0.77
CA PRO A 406 32.06 -17.46 -0.07
C PRO A 406 32.23 -18.11 -1.45
N ALA A 407 32.05 -19.42 -1.52
CA ALA A 407 31.86 -20.14 -2.77
C ALA A 407 30.36 -20.33 -2.98
N GLN A 408 29.75 -19.32 -3.61
CA GLN A 408 28.79 -19.43 -4.70
C GLN A 408 28.13 -20.81 -4.93
N GLN A 409 27.39 -21.34 -3.96
CA GLN A 409 26.46 -22.46 -4.10
C GLN A 409 25.48 -22.41 -2.92
N GLY A 410 24.19 -22.46 -3.24
CA GLY A 410 23.10 -22.33 -2.26
C GLY A 410 23.26 -23.35 -1.15
N HIS A 411 23.60 -22.88 0.05
CA HIS A 411 23.39 -23.67 1.25
C HIS A 411 21.90 -23.60 1.56
N ASP A 412 21.23 -24.72 1.31
CA ASP A 412 19.82 -24.90 1.66
C ASP A 412 19.63 -24.53 3.13
N TRP A 413 18.63 -23.70 3.37
CA TRP A 413 18.32 -23.13 4.68
C TRP A 413 18.13 -24.22 5.76
N GLU A 414 17.77 -25.45 5.36
CA GLU A 414 17.76 -26.64 6.22
C GLU A 414 19.13 -27.00 6.80
N SER A 415 20.22 -26.86 6.03
CA SER A 415 21.58 -27.14 6.51
C SER A 415 22.02 -26.11 7.54
N LEU A 416 21.63 -24.84 7.37
CA LEU A 416 21.87 -23.78 8.35
C LEU A 416 21.04 -24.01 9.62
N LYS A 417 19.76 -24.38 9.47
CA LYS A 417 18.86 -24.74 10.58
C LYS A 417 19.43 -25.92 11.37
N GLN A 418 19.87 -26.99 10.71
CA GLN A 418 20.48 -28.15 11.37
C GLN A 418 21.77 -27.78 12.11
N ARG A 419 22.59 -26.89 11.55
CA ARG A 419 23.82 -26.42 12.22
C ARG A 419 23.53 -25.58 13.46
N MET A 420 22.55 -24.67 13.39
CA MET A 420 22.11 -23.89 14.55
C MET A 420 21.49 -24.78 15.63
N LEU A 421 20.71 -25.79 15.24
CA LEU A 421 20.16 -26.76 16.19
C LEU A 421 21.27 -27.59 16.85
N ALA A 422 22.24 -28.07 16.09
CA ALA A 422 23.38 -28.81 16.63
C ALA A 422 24.25 -27.96 17.57
N GLN A 423 24.41 -26.66 17.26
CA GLN A 423 25.15 -25.73 18.12
C GLN A 423 24.37 -25.40 19.41
N LEU A 424 23.06 -25.22 19.32
CA LEU A 424 22.20 -25.09 20.50
C LEU A 424 22.23 -26.37 21.34
N GLU A 425 22.24 -27.55 20.71
CA GLU A 425 22.33 -28.83 21.41
C GLU A 425 23.68 -29.04 22.12
N SER A 426 24.79 -28.49 21.61
CA SER A 426 26.11 -28.60 22.26
C SER A 426 26.30 -27.62 23.43
N ASP A 427 25.59 -26.49 23.41
CA ASP A 427 25.74 -25.42 24.40
C ASP A 427 24.85 -25.64 25.65
N PHE A 428 23.95 -26.62 25.63
CA PHE A 428 23.15 -27.01 26.79
C PHE A 428 23.86 -28.07 27.64
N ASP A 429 24.17 -27.74 28.90
CA ASP A 429 24.73 -28.67 29.87
C ASP A 429 23.61 -29.58 30.40
N GLU A 430 23.69 -30.88 30.09
CA GLU A 430 22.63 -31.85 30.43
C GLU A 430 22.39 -31.98 31.93
N ASN A 431 23.24 -31.45 32.81
CA ASN A 431 23.06 -31.53 34.26
C ASN A 431 22.32 -30.34 34.89
N ASP A 432 21.96 -29.32 34.12
CA ASP A 432 21.19 -28.18 34.60
C ASP A 432 19.69 -28.36 34.30
N ASP A 433 18.89 -28.56 35.36
CA ASP A 433 17.44 -28.79 35.24
C ASP A 433 16.69 -27.59 34.62
N GLY A 434 17.22 -26.36 34.76
CA GLY A 434 16.65 -25.17 34.11
C GLY A 434 16.79 -25.21 32.59
N GLN A 435 17.98 -25.58 32.13
CA GLN A 435 18.31 -25.73 30.72
C GLN A 435 17.50 -26.86 30.04
N ARG A 436 17.19 -27.93 30.77
CA ARG A 436 16.30 -29.00 30.28
C ARG A 436 14.86 -28.50 30.05
N ALA A 437 14.35 -27.65 30.93
CA ALA A 437 13.02 -27.05 30.78
C ALA A 437 12.96 -26.08 29.58
N ASP A 438 14.01 -25.27 29.39
CA ASP A 438 14.12 -24.38 28.24
C ASP A 438 14.26 -25.17 26.92
N LYS A 439 15.06 -26.25 26.91
CA LYS A 439 15.17 -27.17 25.78
C LYS A 439 13.82 -27.77 25.39
N LEU A 440 13.02 -28.21 26.37
CA LEU A 440 11.66 -28.72 26.13
C LEU A 440 10.73 -27.63 25.56
N THR A 441 10.84 -26.40 26.04
CA THR A 441 10.03 -25.26 25.57
C THR A 441 10.38 -24.87 24.14
N VAL A 442 11.68 -24.78 23.83
CA VAL A 442 12.18 -24.50 22.47
C VAL A 442 11.81 -25.64 21.51
N GLN A 443 11.96 -26.90 21.93
CA GLN A 443 11.51 -28.05 21.12
C GLN A 443 9.99 -28.01 20.88
N GLY A 444 9.20 -27.58 21.86
CA GLY A 444 7.76 -27.35 21.71
C GLY A 444 7.46 -26.26 20.68
N ALA A 445 8.14 -25.12 20.77
CA ALA A 445 7.99 -24.02 19.82
C ALA A 445 8.38 -24.43 18.39
N ILE A 446 9.48 -25.16 18.23
CA ILE A 446 9.92 -25.67 16.91
C ILE A 446 8.89 -26.61 16.31
N LYS A 447 8.34 -27.55 17.09
CA LYS A 447 7.27 -28.46 16.63
C LYS A 447 6.03 -27.71 16.17
N ILE A 448 5.62 -26.68 16.90
CA ILE A 448 4.47 -25.85 16.51
C ILE A 448 4.79 -25.09 15.22
N THR A 449 5.97 -24.50 15.09
CA THR A 449 6.36 -23.80 13.86
C THR A 449 6.45 -24.75 12.66
N ASP A 450 6.99 -25.95 12.83
CA ASP A 450 7.07 -26.94 11.75
C ASP A 450 5.68 -27.42 11.32
N GLN A 451 4.73 -27.55 12.26
CA GLN A 451 3.33 -27.85 11.95
C GLN A 451 2.66 -26.72 11.15
N VAL A 452 2.84 -25.46 11.57
CA VAL A 452 2.27 -24.30 10.85
C VAL A 452 2.87 -24.18 9.44
N VAL A 453 4.18 -24.41 9.29
CA VAL A 453 4.81 -24.43 7.97
C VAL A 453 4.23 -25.55 7.10
N ALA A 454 4.05 -26.76 7.64
CA ALA A 454 3.45 -27.86 6.89
C ALA A 454 1.99 -27.58 6.46
N GLU A 455 1.19 -26.93 7.32
CA GLU A 455 -0.17 -26.49 6.99
C GLU A 455 -0.15 -25.42 5.88
N LYS A 456 0.75 -24.44 5.96
CA LYS A 456 0.91 -23.42 4.92
C LYS A 456 1.44 -23.98 3.61
N GLU A 457 2.33 -24.97 3.63
CA GLU A 457 2.76 -25.68 2.43
C GLU A 457 1.63 -26.51 1.80
N HIS A 458 0.70 -27.01 2.61
CA HIS A 458 -0.50 -27.66 2.10
C HIS A 458 -1.42 -26.66 1.41
N GLU A 459 -1.71 -25.53 2.07
CA GLU A 459 -2.51 -24.43 1.52
C GLU A 459 -1.89 -23.88 0.23
N VAL A 460 -0.57 -23.67 0.18
CA VAL A 460 0.14 -23.23 -1.03
C VAL A 460 0.03 -24.27 -2.15
N ARG A 461 0.09 -25.57 -1.84
CA ARG A 461 -0.12 -26.62 -2.84
C ARG A 461 -1.55 -26.63 -3.37
N GLU A 462 -2.54 -26.44 -2.50
CA GLU A 462 -3.94 -26.34 -2.90
C GLU A 462 -4.19 -25.09 -3.75
N LEU A 463 -3.67 -23.93 -3.34
CA LEU A 463 -3.75 -22.69 -4.11
C LEU A 463 -3.06 -22.84 -5.46
N ARG A 464 -1.87 -23.46 -5.51
CA ARG A 464 -1.21 -23.77 -6.79
C ARG A 464 -2.04 -24.72 -7.64
N ARG A 465 -2.68 -25.74 -7.06
CA ARG A 465 -3.57 -26.66 -7.79
C ARG A 465 -4.81 -25.94 -8.31
N LEU A 466 -5.40 -25.02 -7.54
CA LEU A 466 -6.50 -24.18 -7.98
C LEU A 466 -6.06 -23.26 -9.11
N LEU A 467 -4.89 -22.62 -8.98
CA LEU A 467 -4.34 -21.73 -9.99
C LEU A 467 -3.91 -22.48 -11.25
N GLU A 468 -3.41 -23.70 -11.13
CA GLU A 468 -3.13 -24.61 -12.24
C GLU A 468 -4.43 -25.10 -12.89
N SER A 469 -5.46 -25.44 -12.10
CA SER A 469 -6.77 -25.82 -12.66
C SER A 469 -7.43 -24.64 -13.36
N GLN A 470 -7.30 -23.43 -12.81
CA GLN A 470 -7.75 -22.18 -13.42
C GLN A 470 -6.89 -21.89 -14.65
N ALA A 471 -5.57 -22.05 -14.61
CA ALA A 471 -4.68 -21.85 -15.75
C ALA A 471 -4.83 -22.94 -16.81
N GLN A 472 -5.33 -24.13 -16.49
CA GLN A 472 -5.72 -25.16 -17.47
C GLN A 472 -7.12 -24.87 -18.04
N GLN A 473 -8.03 -24.30 -17.24
CA GLN A 473 -9.31 -23.76 -17.72
C GLN A 473 -9.13 -22.47 -18.56
N VAL A 474 -8.10 -21.69 -18.26
CA VAL A 474 -7.74 -20.39 -18.87
C VAL A 474 -6.57 -20.56 -19.85
N GLY A 475 -6.04 -21.78 -20.00
CA GLY A 475 -4.80 -22.09 -20.73
C GLY A 475 -4.89 -22.03 -22.25
N GLU A 476 -6.09 -21.80 -22.77
CA GLU A 476 -6.34 -21.43 -24.17
C GLU A 476 -6.73 -19.95 -24.34
N VAL A 477 -6.62 -19.14 -23.29
CA VAL A 477 -7.03 -17.72 -23.28
C VAL A 477 -5.82 -16.81 -23.53
N ALA A 478 -5.12 -17.08 -24.62
CA ALA A 478 -4.39 -16.04 -25.35
C ALA A 478 -5.32 -15.29 -26.34
N VAL A 479 -6.65 -15.37 -26.14
CA VAL A 479 -7.70 -14.68 -26.91
C VAL A 479 -8.73 -14.03 -25.95
N GLY A 480 -8.25 -13.09 -25.12
CA GLY A 480 -9.03 -12.50 -24.02
C GLY A 480 -10.31 -11.72 -24.42
N ALA A 481 -10.47 -11.32 -25.67
CA ALA A 481 -11.70 -10.65 -26.13
C ALA A 481 -12.75 -11.64 -26.65
N GLN A 482 -12.33 -12.74 -27.29
CA GLN A 482 -13.24 -13.68 -27.93
C GLN A 482 -13.80 -14.71 -26.93
N ALA A 483 -13.01 -15.10 -25.94
CA ALA A 483 -13.49 -15.96 -24.85
C ALA A 483 -14.49 -15.21 -23.95
N VAL A 484 -14.22 -13.93 -23.63
CA VAL A 484 -15.19 -13.09 -22.89
C VAL A 484 -16.45 -12.85 -23.73
N ALA A 485 -16.31 -12.63 -25.05
CA ALA A 485 -17.48 -12.57 -25.94
C ALA A 485 -18.29 -13.88 -25.93
N GLN A 486 -17.65 -15.04 -26.02
CA GLN A 486 -18.33 -16.34 -25.97
C GLN A 486 -18.96 -16.65 -24.62
N LEU A 487 -18.33 -16.24 -23.51
CA LEU A 487 -18.87 -16.44 -22.16
C LEU A 487 -20.09 -15.53 -21.94
N LEU A 488 -20.04 -14.28 -22.41
CA LEU A 488 -21.18 -13.38 -22.42
C LEU A 488 -22.27 -13.79 -23.44
N ASP A 489 -21.91 -14.47 -24.52
CA ASP A 489 -22.85 -15.03 -25.51
C ASP A 489 -23.51 -16.33 -25.01
N SER A 490 -22.86 -17.05 -24.09
CA SER A 490 -23.39 -18.25 -23.45
C SER A 490 -24.38 -17.96 -22.31
N ASP A 491 -24.34 -16.73 -21.78
CA ASP A 491 -25.29 -16.29 -20.78
C ASP A 491 -26.63 -15.90 -21.44
N GLU A 492 -27.64 -16.73 -21.20
CA GLU A 492 -28.98 -16.58 -21.77
C GLU A 492 -29.63 -15.25 -21.36
N LEU A 493 -29.32 -14.72 -20.17
CA LEU A 493 -29.82 -13.42 -19.73
C LEU A 493 -29.22 -12.29 -20.57
N ILE A 494 -27.92 -12.35 -20.80
CA ILE A 494 -27.21 -11.36 -21.64
C ILE A 494 -27.69 -11.45 -23.10
N ARG A 495 -27.99 -12.66 -23.58
CA ARG A 495 -28.60 -12.87 -24.91
C ARG A 495 -29.98 -12.22 -25.00
N GLN A 496 -30.83 -12.40 -23.99
CA GLN A 496 -32.15 -11.79 -23.92
C GLN A 496 -32.08 -10.27 -23.84
N GLU A 497 -31.17 -9.71 -23.03
CA GLU A 497 -30.95 -8.27 -22.94
C GLU A 497 -30.43 -7.67 -24.27
N ARG A 498 -29.51 -8.36 -24.95
CA ARG A 498 -29.03 -7.93 -26.27
C ARG A 498 -30.12 -7.97 -27.34
N GLU A 499 -30.97 -8.98 -27.32
CA GLU A 499 -32.12 -9.07 -28.22
C GLU A 499 -33.14 -7.96 -27.92
N THR A 500 -33.38 -7.68 -26.63
CA THR A 500 -34.25 -6.59 -26.18
C THR A 500 -33.71 -5.22 -26.60
N LEU A 501 -32.39 -4.99 -26.45
CA LEU A 501 -31.72 -3.80 -26.94
C LEU A 501 -31.79 -3.68 -28.47
N ARG A 502 -31.65 -4.78 -29.21
CA ARG A 502 -31.85 -4.78 -30.68
C ARG A 502 -33.26 -4.40 -31.06
N GLN A 503 -34.26 -5.00 -30.42
CA GLN A 503 -35.67 -4.66 -30.65
C GLN A 503 -35.95 -3.19 -30.33
N MET A 504 -35.41 -2.67 -29.21
CA MET A 504 -35.55 -1.26 -28.85
C MET A 504 -34.88 -0.33 -29.88
N GLN A 505 -33.68 -0.67 -30.34
CA GLN A 505 -32.99 0.08 -31.40
C GLN A 505 -33.74 0.05 -32.73
N GLU A 506 -34.33 -1.08 -33.10
CA GLU A 506 -35.12 -1.22 -34.31
C GLU A 506 -36.43 -0.42 -34.22
N ASN A 507 -37.12 -0.48 -33.09
CA ASN A 507 -38.29 0.35 -32.80
C ASN A 507 -37.96 1.85 -32.89
N LEU A 508 -36.81 2.28 -32.34
CA LEU A 508 -36.37 3.68 -32.46
C LEU A 508 -36.06 4.07 -33.91
N ARG A 509 -35.43 3.18 -34.69
CA ARG A 509 -35.19 3.41 -36.13
C ARG A 509 -36.49 3.49 -36.91
N GLU A 510 -37.49 2.68 -36.59
CA GLU A 510 -38.80 2.73 -37.24
C GLU A 510 -39.58 4.00 -36.87
N GLN A 511 -39.53 4.42 -35.60
CA GLN A 511 -40.09 5.70 -35.16
C GLN A 511 -39.43 6.89 -35.87
N LEU A 512 -38.10 6.86 -36.05
CA LEU A 512 -37.38 7.87 -36.82
C LEU A 512 -37.82 7.87 -38.30
N ARG A 513 -37.92 6.70 -38.94
CA ARG A 513 -38.43 6.61 -40.32
C ARG A 513 -39.86 7.15 -40.45
N LYS A 514 -40.73 6.85 -39.48
CA LYS A 514 -42.11 7.37 -39.45
C LYS A 514 -42.12 8.90 -39.31
N ALA A 515 -41.33 9.44 -38.38
CA ALA A 515 -41.20 10.88 -38.21
C ALA A 515 -40.63 11.57 -39.46
N GLU A 516 -39.65 10.95 -40.14
CA GLU A 516 -39.10 11.45 -41.41
C GLU A 516 -40.15 11.49 -42.53
N VAL A 517 -41.00 10.45 -42.62
CA VAL A 517 -42.13 10.41 -43.56
C VAL A 517 -43.16 11.49 -43.22
N ASP A 518 -43.55 11.62 -41.95
CA ASP A 518 -44.52 12.63 -41.51
C ASP A 518 -44.02 14.06 -41.78
N ILE A 519 -42.74 14.34 -41.50
CA ILE A 519 -42.09 15.62 -41.82
C ILE A 519 -42.09 15.85 -43.34
N SER A 520 -41.83 14.81 -44.14
CA SER A 520 -41.83 14.92 -45.59
C SER A 520 -43.23 15.18 -46.15
N LEU A 521 -44.28 14.58 -45.57
CA LEU A 521 -45.67 14.83 -45.90
C LEU A 521 -46.09 16.27 -45.54
N GLU A 522 -45.74 16.76 -44.34
CA GLU A 522 -46.01 18.14 -43.94
C GLU A 522 -45.26 19.15 -44.81
N ARG A 523 -44.00 18.86 -45.19
CA ARG A 523 -43.26 19.67 -46.16
C ARG A 523 -43.94 19.70 -47.54
N ALA A 524 -44.43 18.55 -48.02
CA ALA A 524 -45.16 18.48 -49.28
C ALA A 524 -46.50 19.23 -49.23
N LYS A 525 -47.21 19.17 -48.10
CA LYS A 525 -48.45 19.90 -47.85
C LYS A 525 -48.20 21.41 -47.83
N LEU A 526 -47.21 21.87 -47.06
CA LEU A 526 -46.79 23.28 -47.05
C LEU A 526 -46.36 23.78 -48.43
N ALA A 527 -45.72 22.94 -49.24
CA ALA A 527 -45.36 23.29 -50.62
C ALA A 527 -46.60 23.47 -51.52
N ARG A 528 -47.63 22.63 -51.38
CA ARG A 528 -48.91 22.78 -52.09
C ARG A 528 -49.66 24.02 -51.63
N GLU A 529 -49.75 24.26 -50.33
CA GLU A 529 -50.40 25.46 -49.77
C GLU A 529 -49.68 26.75 -50.23
N ARG A 530 -48.34 26.74 -50.29
CA ARG A 530 -47.56 27.84 -50.87
C ARG A 530 -47.87 28.04 -52.35
N ALA A 531 -47.92 26.96 -53.14
CA ALA A 531 -48.26 27.04 -54.56
C ALA A 531 -49.69 27.58 -54.79
N GLU A 532 -50.67 27.17 -53.99
CA GLU A 532 -52.03 27.69 -54.05
C GLU A 532 -52.11 29.17 -53.65
N LEU A 533 -51.35 29.60 -52.63
CA LEU A 533 -51.26 31.01 -52.25
C LEU A 533 -50.57 31.84 -53.33
N ASP A 534 -49.50 31.34 -53.94
CA ASP A 534 -48.83 32.00 -55.06
C ASP A 534 -49.76 32.10 -56.29
N GLU A 535 -50.57 31.08 -56.57
CA GLU A 535 -51.58 31.11 -57.63
C GLU A 535 -52.69 32.14 -57.33
N LYS A 536 -53.16 32.21 -56.09
CA LYS A 536 -54.08 33.27 -55.65
C LYS A 536 -53.45 34.65 -55.78
N ILE A 537 -52.20 34.83 -55.37
CA ILE A 537 -51.49 36.11 -55.53
C ILE A 537 -51.43 36.48 -57.02
N ARG A 538 -51.06 35.53 -57.89
CA ARG A 538 -51.07 35.74 -59.34
C ARG A 538 -52.45 36.05 -59.90
N SER A 539 -53.52 35.40 -59.42
CA SER A 539 -54.89 35.70 -59.87
C SER A 539 -55.32 37.10 -59.42
N TRP A 540 -55.02 37.50 -58.18
CA TRP A 540 -55.26 38.85 -57.68
C TRP A 540 -54.44 39.90 -58.42
N GLU A 541 -53.18 39.61 -58.76
CA GLU A 541 -52.34 40.49 -59.57
C GLU A 541 -52.86 40.62 -61.01
N ALA A 542 -53.34 39.53 -61.61
CA ALA A 542 -53.96 39.54 -62.93
C ALA A 542 -55.30 40.29 -62.92
N GLU A 543 -56.15 40.07 -61.91
CA GLU A 543 -57.38 40.85 -61.69
C GLU A 543 -57.06 42.32 -61.45
N ARG A 544 -56.02 42.63 -60.67
CA ARG A 544 -55.55 43.99 -60.45
C ARG A 544 -54.97 44.62 -61.72
N ALA A 545 -54.34 43.85 -62.60
CA ALA A 545 -53.90 44.33 -63.91
C ALA A 545 -55.08 44.56 -64.87
N GLN A 546 -56.09 43.69 -64.85
CA GLN A 546 -57.34 43.89 -65.62
C GLN A 546 -58.12 45.10 -65.11
N MET A 547 -58.31 45.23 -63.79
CA MET A 547 -58.92 46.39 -63.12
C MET A 547 -58.03 47.64 -63.15
N GLY A 548 -56.73 47.45 -63.33
CA GLY A 548 -55.67 48.48 -63.36
C GLY A 548 -55.48 49.15 -64.72
N THR A 549 -56.35 48.85 -65.69
CA THR A 549 -56.55 49.70 -66.88
C THR A 549 -57.46 50.91 -66.57
N PHE A 550 -57.47 51.37 -65.32
CA PHE A 550 -57.84 52.75 -64.96
C PHE A 550 -56.55 53.56 -64.85
N ASP A 551 -56.15 54.12 -65.98
CA ASP A 551 -55.10 55.11 -66.16
C ASP A 551 -55.25 56.26 -65.13
N PRO A 552 -54.38 56.40 -64.10
CA PRO A 552 -54.46 57.50 -63.15
C PRO A 552 -53.57 58.64 -63.64
N ALA A 553 -53.78 59.07 -64.88
CA ALA A 553 -53.31 60.35 -65.38
C ALA A 553 -54.37 61.44 -65.15
N ASP A 554 -55.01 61.52 -63.98
CA ASP A 554 -55.67 62.77 -63.60
C ASP A 554 -55.94 62.90 -62.09
N LYS A 555 -55.46 64.02 -61.55
CA LYS A 555 -56.06 64.81 -60.45
C LYS A 555 -56.15 64.22 -59.05
N SER A 556 -55.19 64.68 -58.23
CA SER A 556 -55.45 65.47 -57.01
C SER A 556 -56.53 64.97 -56.03
N LYS A 557 -56.08 64.39 -54.92
CA LYS A 557 -56.36 64.86 -53.53
C LYS A 557 -56.10 63.72 -52.55
N LYS A 558 -55.17 63.96 -51.62
CA LYS A 558 -54.99 63.18 -50.38
C LYS A 558 -56.32 63.12 -49.60
N PRO A 559 -56.83 61.94 -49.21
CA PRO A 559 -57.71 61.83 -48.06
C PRO A 559 -56.94 61.26 -46.86
N GLY A 560 -56.94 62.02 -45.77
CA GLY A 560 -56.27 61.68 -44.53
C GLY A 560 -56.76 60.36 -43.91
N GLY A 561 -55.84 59.40 -43.83
CA GLY A 561 -56.00 58.14 -43.10
C GLY A 561 -55.91 58.27 -41.58
N ARG A 562 -56.56 59.27 -40.98
CA ARG A 562 -56.70 59.43 -39.52
C ARG A 562 -58.09 59.03 -38.96
N LYS A 563 -59.04 58.63 -39.82
CA LYS A 563 -60.43 58.34 -39.40
C LYS A 563 -60.69 56.96 -38.78
N TRP A 564 -59.76 56.00 -38.85
CA TRP A 564 -59.98 54.68 -38.23
C TRP A 564 -59.68 54.68 -36.72
N LEU A 565 -58.69 55.47 -36.28
CA LEU A 565 -58.33 55.63 -34.87
C LEU A 565 -59.41 56.35 -34.04
N THR A 566 -60.15 57.31 -34.63
CA THR A 566 -61.28 57.97 -33.96
C THR A 566 -62.52 57.08 -33.87
N ARG A 567 -62.65 56.07 -34.74
CA ARG A 567 -63.81 55.16 -34.77
C ARG A 567 -63.66 53.98 -33.80
N LEU A 568 -62.46 53.76 -33.26
CA LEU A 568 -62.16 52.78 -32.21
C LEU A 568 -62.16 53.40 -30.80
N GLY A 569 -62.49 54.69 -30.63
CA GLY A 569 -62.61 55.31 -29.31
C GLY A 569 -61.30 55.41 -28.51
N LEU A 570 -60.14 55.28 -29.16
CA LEU A 570 -58.80 55.27 -28.53
C LEU A 570 -58.04 56.59 -28.68
N GLY A 571 -58.69 57.63 -29.22
CA GLY A 571 -58.12 58.97 -29.30
C GLY A 571 -58.58 59.83 -28.13
N GLU A 572 -57.64 60.18 -27.25
CA GLU A 572 -57.77 61.07 -26.07
C GLU A 572 -58.27 60.42 -24.78
N ASN A 573 -57.34 59.80 -24.03
CA ASN A 573 -57.25 60.01 -22.59
C ASN A 573 -55.86 60.57 -22.29
N LYS A 574 -55.83 61.90 -22.17
CA LYS A 574 -54.76 62.72 -21.60
C LYS A 574 -55.32 63.21 -20.26
N GLU A 575 -54.48 63.21 -19.22
CA GLU A 575 -54.75 63.73 -17.86
C GLU A 575 -55.68 62.79 -17.04
N GLU A 576 -55.27 62.21 -15.91
CA GLU A 576 -54.41 62.66 -14.80
C GLU A 576 -53.37 61.63 -14.34
#